data_AF-T0ZR82-F1
#
_entry.id   AF-T0ZR82-F1
#
_cell.length_a   1.000
_cell.length_b   1.000
_cell.length_c   1.000
_cell.angle_alpha   90.00
_cell.angle_beta   90.00
_cell.angle_gamma   90.00
#
_symmetry.space_group_name_H-M   'P 1'
#
loop_
_entity.id
_entity.type
_entity.pdbx_description
1 polymer ?
#
loop_
_entity_poly.entity_id
_entity_poly.type
_entity_poly.pdbx_seq_one_letter_code
_entity_poly.pdbx_strand_id
1 'polypeptide(L)'
;GLTTDYMVYIMSRYRRELKAGNENAAEVSSKWSGHAVFTSGLTVTLSYLVLWLSDIPIFSDSGFTNAIGVAVTIMLANTMLIALLAKYGRKIFWPIKFSLEGNIPLEKSMNKVAKFSVHNKKKLVAVMVVLALASLYLYESTATGLDVFGLLPSNQAIQLVQGVNNTFGGDVLDRNFVIIQFNSPIYTNESGNITFNAQEMDAIQAIETTILKQSGVASIQGPTYPFGYSVPYNLSNI
;
A
#
# COMPACT_ATOMS: atom_id res chain seq x y z
N GLY A 1 -2.64 -12.32 11.79
CA GLY A 1 -3.94 -11.81 12.27
C GLY A 1 -5.05 -12.79 11.95
N LEU A 2 -5.55 -12.77 10.71
CA LEU A 2 -6.71 -13.55 10.24
C LEU A 2 -6.75 -15.01 10.68
N THR A 3 -5.64 -15.75 10.50
CA THR A 3 -5.53 -17.15 10.92
C THR A 3 -5.83 -17.34 12.40
N THR A 4 -5.26 -16.49 13.25
CA THR A 4 -5.48 -16.52 14.70
C THR A 4 -6.93 -16.17 15.03
N ASP A 5 -7.52 -15.17 14.37
CA ASP A 5 -8.90 -14.75 14.62
C ASP A 5 -9.89 -15.89 14.31
N TYR A 6 -9.71 -16.55 13.16
CA TYR A 6 -10.53 -17.69 12.77
C TYR A 6 -10.36 -18.89 13.71
N MET A 7 -9.12 -19.19 14.11
CA MET A 7 -8.84 -20.26 15.08
C MET A 7 -9.50 -19.96 16.43
N VAL A 8 -9.34 -18.75 16.96
CA VAL A 8 -9.93 -18.35 18.24
C VAL A 8 -11.46 -18.37 18.17
N TYR A 9 -12.06 -17.93 17.07
CA TYR A 9 -13.51 -17.97 16.90
C TYR A 9 -14.05 -19.40 16.91
N ILE A 10 -13.45 -20.31 16.14
CA ILE A 10 -13.83 -21.73 16.12
C ILE A 10 -13.57 -22.39 17.48
N MET A 11 -12.42 -22.15 18.09
CA MET A 11 -12.10 -22.69 19.42
C MET A 11 -13.05 -22.17 20.49
N SER A 12 -13.43 -20.90 20.45
CA SER A 12 -14.40 -20.30 21.38
C SER A 12 -15.76 -20.97 21.27
N ARG A 13 -16.23 -21.25 20.04
CA ARG A 13 -17.47 -21.99 19.81
C ARG A 13 -17.36 -23.44 20.29
N TYR A 14 -16.28 -24.12 19.93
CA TYR A 14 -16.01 -25.50 20.37
C TYR A 14 -15.98 -25.60 21.90
N ARG A 15 -15.37 -24.62 22.55
CA ARG A 15 -15.36 -24.52 24.01
C ARG A 15 -16.77 -24.36 24.60
N ARG A 16 -17.65 -23.59 23.95
CA ARG A 16 -19.06 -23.46 24.38
C ARG A 16 -19.84 -24.76 24.20
N GLU A 17 -19.67 -25.46 23.10
CA GLU A 17 -20.36 -26.74 22.84
C GLU A 17 -19.89 -27.84 23.81
N LEU A 18 -18.57 -27.95 24.08
CA LEU A 18 -18.04 -28.87 25.09
C LEU A 18 -18.56 -28.58 26.51
N LYS A 19 -18.80 -27.31 26.83
CA LYS A 19 -19.38 -26.88 28.10
C LYS A 19 -20.88 -27.20 28.18
N ALA A 20 -21.60 -27.11 27.07
CA ALA A 20 -23.02 -27.46 26.99
C ALA A 20 -23.28 -28.98 27.05
N GLY A 21 -22.23 -29.80 27.12
CA GLY A 21 -22.34 -31.26 27.20
C GLY A 21 -22.60 -31.93 25.85
N ASN A 22 -22.34 -31.24 24.73
CA ASN A 22 -22.58 -31.77 23.39
C ASN A 22 -21.48 -32.79 23.00
N GLU A 23 -21.85 -34.04 22.76
CA GLU A 23 -20.94 -35.11 22.34
C GLU A 23 -20.35 -34.85 20.93
N ASN A 24 -21.11 -34.17 20.07
CA ASN A 24 -20.69 -33.79 18.71
C ASN A 24 -20.19 -32.34 18.62
N ALA A 25 -19.54 -31.85 19.69
CA ALA A 25 -19.10 -30.45 19.80
C ALA A 25 -18.27 -29.96 18.59
N ALA A 26 -17.45 -30.83 17.99
CA ALA A 26 -16.60 -30.47 16.83
C ALA A 26 -17.43 -30.26 15.56
N GLU A 27 -18.40 -31.14 15.31
CA GLU A 27 -19.31 -31.06 14.17
C GLU A 27 -20.22 -29.82 14.27
N VAL A 28 -20.82 -29.60 15.44
CA VAL A 28 -21.68 -28.43 15.67
C VAL A 28 -20.90 -27.12 15.56
N SER A 29 -19.65 -27.10 16.02
CA SER A 29 -18.78 -25.93 15.86
C SER A 29 -18.39 -25.67 14.41
N SER A 30 -18.12 -26.73 13.65
CA SER A 30 -17.85 -26.63 12.21
C SER A 30 -19.06 -26.08 11.45
N LYS A 31 -20.26 -26.61 11.73
CA LYS A 31 -21.50 -26.18 11.07
C LYS A 31 -21.76 -24.68 11.20
N TRP A 32 -21.56 -24.12 12.38
CA TRP A 32 -21.84 -22.70 12.64
C TRP A 32 -20.62 -21.80 12.43
N SER A 33 -19.54 -22.06 13.17
CA SER A 33 -18.35 -21.21 13.15
C SER A 33 -17.48 -21.47 11.93
N GLY A 34 -17.39 -22.72 11.46
CA GLY A 34 -16.71 -23.03 10.21
C GLY A 34 -17.38 -22.36 9.01
N HIS A 35 -18.71 -22.43 8.92
CA HIS A 35 -19.46 -21.73 7.87
C HIS A 35 -19.24 -20.20 7.90
N ALA A 36 -19.29 -19.57 9.08
CA ALA A 36 -19.03 -18.14 9.22
C ALA A 36 -17.58 -17.75 8.87
N VAL A 37 -16.59 -18.59 9.22
CA VAL A 37 -15.19 -18.37 8.84
C VAL A 37 -14.99 -18.53 7.34
N PHE A 38 -15.67 -19.50 6.72
CA PHE A 38 -15.60 -19.72 5.28
C PHE A 38 -16.16 -18.52 4.51
N THR A 39 -17.35 -18.03 4.87
CA THR A 39 -17.98 -16.90 4.17
C THR A 39 -17.19 -15.59 4.38
N SER A 40 -16.79 -15.30 5.62
CA SER A 40 -15.95 -14.13 5.92
C SER A 40 -14.60 -14.22 5.20
N GLY A 41 -13.94 -15.37 5.26
CA GLY A 41 -12.66 -15.57 4.60
C GLY A 41 -12.75 -15.41 3.08
N LEU A 42 -13.82 -15.91 2.46
CA LEU A 42 -14.03 -15.76 1.01
C LEU A 42 -14.11 -14.29 0.59
N THR A 43 -14.79 -13.44 1.37
CA THR A 43 -14.85 -11.99 1.07
C THR A 43 -13.47 -11.33 1.12
N VAL A 44 -12.62 -11.75 2.06
CA VAL A 44 -11.25 -11.24 2.19
C VAL A 44 -10.39 -11.74 1.04
N THR A 45 -10.49 -13.02 0.67
CA THR A 45 -9.80 -13.56 -0.51
C THR A 45 -10.18 -12.81 -1.78
N LEU A 46 -11.47 -12.54 -1.99
CA LEU A 46 -11.94 -11.74 -3.14
C LEU A 46 -11.39 -10.32 -3.10
N SER A 47 -11.32 -9.68 -1.93
CA SER A 47 -10.73 -8.36 -1.78
C SER A 47 -9.25 -8.32 -2.19
N TYR A 48 -8.48 -9.35 -1.82
CA TYR A 48 -7.09 -9.48 -2.24
C TYR A 48 -6.93 -9.82 -3.74
N LEU A 49 -7.87 -10.57 -4.32
CA LEU A 49 -7.90 -10.80 -5.77
C LEU A 49 -8.21 -9.50 -6.54
N VAL A 50 -9.04 -8.62 -6.00
CA VAL A 50 -9.23 -7.28 -6.57
C VAL A 50 -7.94 -6.46 -6.45
N LEU A 51 -7.23 -6.54 -5.31
CA LEU A 51 -5.94 -5.87 -5.14
C LEU A 51 -4.87 -6.40 -6.11
N TRP A 52 -4.91 -7.70 -6.43
CA TRP A 52 -4.02 -8.32 -7.41
C TRP A 52 -4.18 -7.71 -8.82
N LEU A 53 -5.36 -7.20 -9.17
CA LEU A 53 -5.61 -6.51 -10.44
C LEU A 53 -5.03 -5.09 -10.50
N SER A 54 -4.30 -4.63 -9.47
CA SER A 54 -3.61 -3.34 -9.48
C SER A 54 -2.45 -3.32 -10.48
N ASP A 55 -2.30 -2.22 -11.22
CA ASP A 55 -1.18 -2.00 -12.16
C ASP A 55 0.17 -1.77 -11.46
N ILE A 56 0.17 -1.58 -10.15
CA ILE A 56 1.40 -1.36 -9.38
C ILE A 56 1.92 -2.71 -8.87
N PRO A 57 3.10 -3.17 -9.33
CA PRO A 57 3.58 -4.53 -9.04
C PRO A 57 3.65 -4.87 -7.55
N ILE A 58 4.07 -3.93 -6.70
CA ILE A 58 4.17 -4.16 -5.26
C ILE A 58 2.81 -4.49 -4.61
N PHE A 59 1.73 -3.90 -5.12
CA PHE A 59 0.36 -4.18 -4.64
C PHE A 59 -0.20 -5.44 -5.28
N SER A 60 0.07 -5.65 -6.58
CA SER A 60 -0.34 -6.85 -7.31
C SER A 60 0.23 -8.13 -6.67
N ASP A 61 1.56 -8.20 -6.49
CA ASP A 61 2.26 -9.36 -5.92
C ASP A 61 1.81 -9.63 -4.48
N SER A 62 1.62 -8.57 -3.69
CA SER A 62 1.09 -8.66 -2.33
C SER A 62 -0.35 -9.19 -2.31
N GLY A 63 -1.21 -8.69 -3.20
CA GLY A 63 -2.58 -9.16 -3.34
C GLY A 63 -2.64 -10.66 -3.65
N PHE A 64 -1.88 -11.12 -4.65
CA PHE A 64 -1.85 -12.53 -5.03
C PHE A 64 -1.36 -13.44 -3.90
N THR A 65 -0.24 -13.08 -3.26
CA THR A 65 0.36 -13.85 -2.18
C THR A 65 -0.57 -13.94 -0.97
N ASN A 66 -1.23 -12.83 -0.61
CA ASN A 66 -2.18 -12.79 0.50
C ASN A 66 -3.47 -13.57 0.18
N ALA A 67 -3.98 -13.51 -1.05
CA ALA A 67 -5.18 -14.26 -1.45
C ALA A 67 -4.98 -15.78 -1.25
N ILE A 68 -3.83 -16.30 -1.68
CA ILE A 68 -3.47 -17.71 -1.46
C ILE A 68 -3.35 -18.02 0.04
N GLY A 69 -2.66 -17.17 0.79
CA GLY A 69 -2.49 -17.35 2.24
C GLY A 69 -3.82 -17.42 2.99
N VAL A 70 -4.79 -16.59 2.62
CA VAL A 70 -6.14 -16.61 3.21
C VAL A 70 -6.91 -17.85 2.76
N ALA A 71 -6.86 -18.24 1.49
CA ALA A 71 -7.51 -19.45 0.99
C ALA A 71 -7.03 -20.71 1.74
N VAL A 72 -5.70 -20.86 1.89
CA VAL A 72 -5.10 -21.95 2.67
C VAL A 72 -5.53 -21.89 4.14
N THR A 73 -5.56 -20.70 4.72
CA THR A 73 -6.02 -20.50 6.10
C THR A 73 -7.46 -20.98 6.30
N ILE A 74 -8.37 -20.66 5.38
CA ILE A 74 -9.77 -21.09 5.44
C ILE A 74 -9.86 -22.62 5.37
N MET A 75 -9.09 -23.24 4.46
CA MET A 75 -9.04 -24.70 4.33
C MET A 75 -8.55 -25.34 5.64
N LEU A 76 -7.43 -24.87 6.20
CA LEU A 76 -6.86 -25.40 7.43
C LEU A 76 -7.77 -25.21 8.65
N ALA A 77 -8.44 -24.06 8.76
CA ALA A 77 -9.35 -23.78 9.86
C ALA A 77 -10.62 -24.66 9.83
N ASN A 78 -11.14 -24.97 8.64
CA ASN A 78 -12.34 -25.81 8.50
C ASN A 78 -12.04 -27.32 8.50
N THR A 79 -10.81 -27.72 8.16
CA THR A 79 -10.42 -29.14 8.07
C THR A 79 -9.52 -29.54 9.23
N MET A 80 -8.24 -29.13 9.18
CA MET A 80 -7.21 -29.53 10.13
C MET A 80 -7.56 -29.15 11.56
N LEU A 81 -8.00 -27.91 11.80
CA LEU A 81 -8.37 -27.48 13.15
C LEU A 81 -9.55 -28.28 13.71
N ILE A 82 -10.61 -28.48 12.93
CA ILE A 82 -11.78 -29.26 13.36
C ILE A 82 -11.38 -30.72 13.64
N ALA A 83 -10.53 -31.32 12.81
CA ALA A 83 -10.01 -32.66 13.01
C ALA A 83 -9.18 -32.77 14.30
N LEU A 84 -8.33 -31.78 14.59
CA LEU A 84 -7.57 -31.71 15.83
C LEU A 84 -8.48 -31.57 17.05
N LEU A 85 -9.52 -30.73 16.97
CA LEU A 85 -10.49 -30.56 18.04
C LEU A 85 -11.27 -31.85 18.29
N ALA A 86 -11.70 -32.55 17.23
CA ALA A 86 -12.37 -33.84 17.34
C ALA A 86 -11.48 -34.92 17.98
N LYS A 87 -10.19 -34.98 17.61
CA LYS A 87 -9.24 -35.99 18.11
C LYS A 87 -8.83 -35.75 19.56
N TYR A 88 -8.49 -34.52 19.92
CA TYR A 88 -7.92 -34.21 21.24
C TYR A 88 -8.97 -33.79 22.29
N GLY A 89 -10.18 -33.43 21.86
CA GLY A 89 -11.29 -33.17 22.76
C GLY A 89 -10.94 -32.10 23.82
N ARG A 90 -11.28 -32.39 25.07
CA ARG A 90 -10.98 -31.52 26.22
C ARG A 90 -9.49 -31.37 26.53
N LYS A 91 -8.62 -32.27 26.06
CA LYS A 91 -7.18 -32.23 26.35
C LYS A 91 -6.47 -31.04 25.69
N ILE A 92 -7.02 -30.51 24.59
CA ILE A 92 -6.43 -29.38 23.86
C ILE A 92 -6.39 -28.07 24.68
N PHE A 93 -7.20 -27.98 25.74
CA PHE A 93 -7.28 -26.80 26.62
C PHE A 93 -6.45 -26.94 27.90
N TRP A 94 -5.74 -28.04 28.09
CA TRP A 94 -4.82 -28.20 29.21
C TRP A 94 -3.63 -27.23 29.04
N PRO A 95 -3.15 -26.53 30.10
CA PRO A 95 -3.42 -26.66 31.53
C PRO A 95 -4.53 -25.76 32.09
N ILE A 96 -5.28 -25.04 31.24
CA ILE A 96 -6.27 -24.05 31.69
C ILE A 96 -7.50 -24.78 32.25
N LYS A 97 -7.68 -24.78 33.59
CA LYS A 97 -8.87 -25.32 34.24
C LYS A 97 -10.12 -24.52 33.83
N PHE A 98 -11.13 -25.23 33.34
CA PHE A 98 -12.44 -24.70 33.01
C PHE A 98 -13.15 -24.20 34.28
N SER A 99 -13.06 -22.91 34.60
CA SER A 99 -13.98 -22.30 35.55
C SER A 99 -15.27 -21.90 34.82
N LEU A 100 -16.41 -22.30 35.39
CA LEU A 100 -17.77 -21.99 34.96
C LEU A 100 -18.22 -20.59 35.43
N GLU A 101 -17.54 -20.00 36.41
CA GLU A 101 -18.00 -18.82 37.16
C GLU A 101 -16.95 -17.69 37.24
N GLY A 102 -15.82 -17.84 36.55
CA GLY A 102 -14.86 -16.76 36.46
C GLY A 102 -15.45 -15.63 35.62
N ASN A 103 -15.86 -14.54 36.28
CA ASN A 103 -16.06 -13.23 35.64
C ASN A 103 -14.93 -13.04 34.64
N ILE A 104 -15.21 -13.05 33.33
CA ILE A 104 -14.18 -12.67 32.37
C ILE A 104 -13.82 -11.23 32.76
N PRO A 105 -12.55 -10.90 33.03
CA PRO A 105 -12.20 -9.64 33.67
C PRO A 105 -12.73 -8.40 32.91
N LEU A 106 -12.96 -8.53 31.60
CA LEU A 106 -13.56 -7.50 30.76
C LEU A 106 -15.09 -7.53 30.63
N GLU A 107 -15.80 -8.57 31.08
CA GLU A 107 -17.25 -8.71 30.85
C GLU A 107 -18.06 -7.59 31.50
N LYS A 108 -17.73 -7.23 32.75
CA LYS A 108 -18.36 -6.10 33.45
C LYS A 108 -18.08 -4.76 32.77
N SER A 109 -16.89 -4.59 32.20
CA SER A 109 -16.51 -3.38 31.46
C SER A 109 -17.25 -3.30 30.13
N MET A 110 -17.26 -4.38 29.36
CA MET A 110 -17.94 -4.48 28.08
C MET A 110 -19.47 -4.33 28.21
N ASN A 111 -20.07 -4.83 29.29
CA ASN A 111 -21.50 -4.64 29.55
C ASN A 111 -21.83 -3.16 29.81
N LYS A 112 -20.98 -2.42 30.52
CA LYS A 112 -21.14 -0.96 30.69
C LYS A 112 -21.02 -0.23 29.35
N VAL A 113 -20.02 -0.58 28.54
CA VAL A 113 -19.83 0.00 27.20
C VAL A 113 -21.04 -0.28 26.31
N ALA A 114 -21.53 -1.52 26.27
CA ALA A 114 -22.70 -1.89 25.49
C ALA A 114 -23.94 -1.08 25.90
N LYS A 115 -24.22 -0.98 27.22
CA LYS A 115 -25.34 -0.18 27.74
C LYS A 115 -25.21 1.29 27.35
N PHE A 116 -24.01 1.87 27.48
CA PHE A 116 -23.75 3.24 27.08
C PHE A 116 -24.00 3.45 25.58
N SER A 117 -23.51 2.53 24.74
CA SER A 117 -23.66 2.62 23.28
C SER A 117 -25.12 2.53 22.83
N VAL A 118 -25.90 1.62 23.42
CA VAL A 118 -27.33 1.46 23.08
C VAL A 118 -28.14 2.69 23.52
N HIS A 119 -27.86 3.23 24.72
CA HIS A 119 -28.58 4.39 25.24
C HIS A 119 -28.26 5.68 24.46
N ASN A 120 -27.03 5.83 23.96
CA ASN A 120 -26.57 7.03 23.28
C ASN A 120 -26.47 6.88 21.75
N LYS A 121 -27.21 5.94 21.14
CA LYS A 121 -27.10 5.59 19.70
C LYS A 121 -27.10 6.78 18.74
N LYS A 122 -27.96 7.80 18.96
CA LYS A 122 -28.03 9.00 18.09
C LYS A 122 -26.75 9.85 18.19
N LYS A 123 -26.21 10.02 19.40
CA LYS A 123 -24.97 10.76 19.63
C LYS A 123 -23.77 10.02 19.03
N LEU A 124 -23.73 8.68 19.17
CA LEU A 124 -22.67 7.87 18.57
C LEU A 124 -22.66 7.95 17.04
N VAL A 125 -23.84 7.87 16.40
CA VAL A 125 -23.93 8.06 14.94
C VAL A 125 -23.43 9.44 14.55
N ALA A 126 -23.84 10.50 15.25
CA ALA A 126 -23.35 11.85 14.97
C ALA A 126 -21.82 11.95 15.11
N VAL A 127 -21.23 11.36 16.17
CA VAL A 127 -19.78 11.32 16.36
C VAL A 127 -19.08 10.55 15.24
N MET A 128 -19.60 9.39 14.84
CA MET A 128 -19.03 8.60 13.74
C MET A 128 -19.08 9.35 12.40
N VAL A 129 -20.15 10.11 12.14
CA VAL A 129 -20.26 10.96 10.94
C VAL A 129 -19.24 12.10 10.98
N VAL A 130 -19.09 12.78 12.12
CA VAL A 130 -18.09 13.84 12.29
C VAL A 130 -16.68 13.27 12.11
N LEU A 131 -16.38 12.10 12.68
CA LEU A 131 -15.10 11.43 12.49
C LEU A 131 -14.87 11.02 11.04
N ALA A 132 -15.89 10.52 10.33
CA ALA A 132 -15.77 10.17 8.92
C ALA A 132 -15.48 11.41 8.05
N LEU A 133 -16.16 12.53 8.30
CA LEU A 133 -15.90 13.80 7.60
C LEU A 133 -14.51 14.36 7.93
N ALA A 134 -14.07 14.27 9.19
CA ALA A 134 -12.73 14.68 9.59
C ALA A 134 -11.65 13.81 8.91
N SER A 135 -11.84 12.48 8.86
CA SER A 135 -10.94 11.57 8.14
C SER A 135 -10.89 11.87 6.64
N LEU A 136 -12.02 12.23 6.03
CA LEU A 136 -12.08 12.63 4.63
C LEU A 136 -11.30 13.93 4.38
N TYR A 137 -11.46 14.93 5.25
CA TYR A 137 -10.71 16.18 5.18
C TYR A 137 -9.19 15.94 5.33
N LEU A 138 -8.80 15.08 6.26
CA LEU A 138 -7.39 14.69 6.43
C LEU A 138 -6.85 13.96 5.20
N TYR A 139 -7.65 13.09 4.57
CA TYR A 139 -7.28 12.42 3.33
C TYR A 139 -7.01 13.43 2.20
N GLU A 140 -7.89 14.42 2.02
CA GLU A 140 -7.71 15.47 1.01
C GLU A 140 -6.50 16.37 1.28
N SER A 141 -6.21 16.64 2.57
CA SER A 141 -5.09 17.49 2.97
C SER A 141 -3.73 16.78 2.95
N THR A 142 -3.71 15.45 2.81
CA THR A 142 -2.46 14.67 2.85
C THR A 142 -1.83 14.62 1.47
N ALA A 143 -0.61 15.11 1.35
CA ALA A 143 0.15 15.02 0.11
C ALA A 143 0.36 13.54 -0.28
N THR A 144 0.07 13.20 -1.54
CA THR A 144 0.17 11.84 -2.08
C THR A 144 1.61 11.45 -2.46
N GLY A 145 2.61 12.21 -2.02
CA GLY A 145 4.02 11.96 -2.30
C GLY A 145 4.66 10.96 -1.34
N LEU A 146 5.53 10.10 -1.87
CA LEU A 146 6.34 9.19 -1.08
C LEU A 146 7.77 9.73 -1.01
N ASP A 147 8.21 10.15 0.18
CA ASP A 147 9.63 10.47 0.41
C ASP A 147 10.42 9.19 0.67
N VAL A 148 10.99 8.62 -0.38
CA VAL A 148 11.78 7.38 -0.31
C VAL A 148 13.01 7.55 0.58
N PHE A 149 13.64 8.73 0.58
CA PHE A 149 14.83 8.97 1.40
C PHE A 149 14.49 9.11 2.88
N GLY A 150 13.32 9.67 3.20
CA GLY A 150 12.80 9.72 4.57
C GLY A 150 12.41 8.35 5.15
N LEU A 151 12.14 7.35 4.29
CA LEU A 151 11.85 5.98 4.72
C LEU A 151 13.11 5.15 5.04
N LEU A 152 14.28 5.60 4.59
CA LEU A 152 15.53 4.90 4.83
C LEU A 152 16.14 5.35 6.18
N PRO A 153 16.80 4.45 6.93
CA PRO A 153 17.54 4.83 8.13
C PRO A 153 18.60 5.88 7.80
N SER A 154 18.73 6.90 8.66
CA SER A 154 19.72 7.96 8.47
C SER A 154 21.13 7.37 8.37
N ASN A 155 21.77 7.57 7.23
CA ASN A 155 23.14 7.11 6.98
C ASN A 155 23.96 8.20 6.28
N GLN A 156 25.28 7.98 6.19
CA GLN A 156 26.19 8.94 5.57
C GLN A 156 25.84 9.19 4.09
N ALA A 157 25.33 8.19 3.36
CA ALA A 157 24.98 8.32 1.95
C ALA A 157 23.81 9.28 1.72
N ILE A 158 22.75 9.21 2.53
CA ILE A 158 21.59 10.12 2.44
C ILE A 158 21.99 11.55 2.81
N GLN A 159 22.84 11.72 3.83
CA GLN A 159 23.37 13.03 4.19
C GLN A 159 24.23 13.63 3.07
N LEU A 160 25.01 12.81 2.37
CA LEU A 160 25.77 13.26 1.20
C LEU A 160 24.85 13.68 0.06
N VAL A 161 23.81 12.90 -0.24
CA VAL A 161 22.80 13.23 -1.26
C VAL A 161 22.10 14.55 -0.95
N GLN A 162 21.63 14.74 0.28
CA GLN A 162 21.01 15.98 0.73
C GLN A 162 22.00 17.15 0.72
N GLY A 163 23.24 16.91 1.13
CA GLY A 163 24.32 17.90 1.10
C GLY A 163 24.63 18.38 -0.31
N VAL A 164 24.72 17.46 -1.28
CA VAL A 164 24.92 17.79 -2.70
C VAL A 164 23.74 18.61 -3.23
N ASN A 165 22.50 18.16 -2.97
CA ASN A 165 21.30 18.86 -3.43
C ASN A 165 21.22 20.30 -2.89
N ASN A 166 21.55 20.49 -1.60
CA ASN A 166 21.55 21.80 -0.95
C ASN A 166 22.71 22.71 -1.41
N THR A 167 23.85 22.14 -1.79
CA THR A 167 25.05 22.91 -2.17
C THR A 167 24.99 23.38 -3.62
N PHE A 168 24.60 22.49 -4.53
CA PHE A 168 24.60 22.80 -5.97
C PHE A 168 23.29 23.43 -6.44
N GLY A 169 22.20 23.26 -5.68
CA GLY A 169 20.87 23.78 -6.01
C GLY A 169 20.24 23.06 -7.21
N GLY A 170 18.90 23.01 -7.24
CA GLY A 170 18.15 22.25 -8.24
C GLY A 170 18.26 20.74 -8.05
N ASP A 171 17.47 19.98 -8.81
CA ASP A 171 17.41 18.52 -8.69
C ASP A 171 18.54 17.86 -9.51
N VAL A 172 19.75 17.89 -8.96
CA VAL A 172 20.96 17.39 -9.66
C VAL A 172 20.91 15.88 -9.86
N LEU A 173 20.25 15.17 -8.95
CA LEU A 173 20.17 13.72 -8.95
C LEU A 173 18.92 13.19 -9.66
N ASP A 174 17.81 13.92 -9.62
CA ASP A 174 16.58 13.57 -10.34
C ASP A 174 16.27 14.58 -11.46
N ARG A 175 17.16 14.58 -12.47
CA ARG A 175 17.01 15.47 -13.63
C ARG A 175 15.85 15.02 -14.51
N ASN A 176 14.97 15.96 -14.84
CA ASN A 176 13.93 15.73 -15.83
C ASN A 176 14.50 15.68 -17.25
N PHE A 177 14.21 14.61 -17.98
CA PHE A 177 14.62 14.45 -19.37
C PHE A 177 13.44 14.70 -20.31
N VAL A 178 13.65 15.55 -21.32
CA VAL A 178 12.70 15.75 -22.41
C VAL A 178 13.24 15.06 -23.65
N ILE A 179 12.57 14.00 -24.10
CA ILE A 179 12.96 13.25 -25.30
C ILE A 179 12.15 13.79 -26.48
N ILE A 180 12.85 14.34 -27.48
CA ILE A 180 12.25 14.88 -28.70
C ILE A 180 12.58 13.92 -29.85
N GLN A 181 11.55 13.48 -30.58
CA GLN A 181 11.71 12.67 -31.77
C GLN A 181 11.53 13.54 -33.02
N PHE A 182 12.55 13.57 -33.88
CA PHE A 182 12.58 14.39 -35.09
C PHE A 182 12.14 13.58 -36.31
N ASN A 183 11.49 14.24 -37.27
CA ASN A 183 11.10 13.64 -38.55
C ASN A 183 12.25 13.61 -39.55
N SER A 184 13.28 14.43 -39.34
CA SER A 184 14.47 14.54 -40.18
C SER A 184 15.74 14.52 -39.32
N PRO A 185 16.89 14.09 -39.85
CA PRO A 185 18.14 14.11 -39.09
C PRO A 185 18.55 15.54 -38.71
N ILE A 186 18.97 15.73 -37.46
CA ILE A 186 19.34 17.03 -36.88
C ILE A 186 20.66 17.56 -37.50
N TYR A 187 21.54 16.67 -37.91
CA TYR A 187 22.77 17.00 -38.62
C TYR A 187 23.00 16.03 -39.77
N THR A 188 23.56 16.55 -40.86
CA THR A 188 24.11 15.75 -41.95
C THR A 188 25.62 15.95 -41.97
N ASN A 189 26.36 14.86 -42.23
CA ASN A 189 27.81 14.91 -42.42
C ASN A 189 28.10 14.55 -43.87
N GLU A 190 28.29 15.58 -44.69
CA GLU A 190 28.72 15.42 -46.08
C GLU A 190 30.19 15.84 -46.17
N SER A 191 31.06 14.86 -46.45
CA SER A 191 32.49 15.08 -46.70
C SER A 191 33.26 15.84 -45.60
N GLY A 192 32.88 15.66 -44.33
CA GLY A 192 33.56 16.29 -43.19
C GLY A 192 33.00 17.65 -42.78
N ASN A 193 32.05 18.21 -43.53
CA ASN A 193 31.30 19.40 -43.15
C ASN A 193 30.03 18.98 -42.41
N ILE A 194 29.92 19.34 -41.14
CA ILE A 194 28.73 19.10 -40.33
C ILE A 194 27.77 20.27 -40.57
N THR A 195 26.64 19.99 -41.22
CA THR A 195 25.55 20.97 -41.37
C THR A 195 24.37 20.58 -40.51
N PHE A 196 23.97 21.48 -39.61
CA PHE A 196 22.78 21.31 -38.79
C PHE A 196 21.52 21.71 -39.56
N ASN A 197 20.44 20.96 -39.38
CA ASN A 197 19.13 21.31 -39.91
C ASN A 197 18.57 22.50 -39.13
N ALA A 198 18.59 23.70 -39.73
CA ALA A 198 18.16 24.93 -39.08
C ALA A 198 16.71 24.87 -38.57
N GLN A 199 15.80 24.24 -39.32
CA GLN A 199 14.38 24.18 -38.95
C GLN A 199 14.16 23.37 -37.66
N GLU A 200 14.84 22.22 -37.54
CA GLU A 200 14.74 21.38 -36.34
C GLU A 200 15.48 22.03 -35.16
N MET A 201 16.62 22.70 -35.40
CA MET A 201 17.37 23.42 -34.37
C MET A 201 16.61 24.65 -33.83
N ASP A 202 15.91 25.39 -34.70
CA ASP A 202 15.03 26.50 -34.31
C ASP A 202 13.91 26.00 -33.40
N ALA A 203 13.32 24.85 -33.73
CA ALA A 203 12.27 24.23 -32.93
C ALA A 203 12.79 23.81 -31.55
N ILE A 204 13.98 23.21 -31.47
CA ILE A 204 14.63 22.87 -30.20
C ILE A 204 14.87 24.13 -29.37
N GLN A 205 15.43 25.19 -29.97
CA GLN A 205 15.71 26.44 -29.26
C GLN A 205 14.45 27.07 -28.67
N ALA A 206 13.34 27.04 -29.43
CA ALA A 206 12.05 27.55 -28.97
C ALA A 206 11.52 26.76 -27.76
N ILE A 207 11.63 25.43 -27.78
CA ILE A 207 11.24 24.55 -26.67
C ILE A 207 12.12 24.82 -25.44
N GLU A 208 13.44 24.79 -25.60
CA GLU A 208 14.40 25.02 -24.50
C GLU A 208 14.18 26.39 -23.85
N THR A 209 14.01 27.45 -24.66
CA THR A 209 13.75 28.80 -24.15
C THR A 209 12.40 28.90 -23.44
N THR A 210 11.40 28.13 -23.87
CA THR A 210 10.08 28.09 -23.22
C THR A 210 10.16 27.41 -21.85
N ILE A 211 10.85 26.28 -21.76
CA ILE A 211 11.07 25.54 -20.51
C ILE A 211 11.87 26.40 -19.53
N LEU A 212 12.88 27.13 -20.00
CA LEU A 212 13.75 27.96 -19.15
C LEU A 212 12.98 29.12 -18.49
N LYS A 213 11.87 29.57 -19.10
CA LYS A 213 11.01 30.62 -18.54
C LYS A 213 10.06 30.11 -17.44
N GLN A 214 9.92 28.79 -17.27
CA GLN A 214 9.00 28.21 -16.31
C GLN A 214 9.57 28.32 -14.89
N SER A 215 8.73 28.71 -13.91
CA SER A 215 9.14 28.80 -12.51
C SER A 215 9.53 27.42 -11.96
N GLY A 216 10.76 27.29 -11.47
CA GLY A 216 11.29 26.04 -10.91
C GLY A 216 12.37 25.37 -11.77
N VAL A 217 12.65 25.88 -12.97
CA VAL A 217 13.75 25.39 -13.82
C VAL A 217 15.03 26.19 -13.52
N ALA A 218 16.05 25.52 -12.98
CA ALA A 218 17.32 26.15 -12.65
C ALA A 218 18.26 26.27 -13.86
N SER A 219 18.33 25.23 -14.69
CA SER A 219 19.11 25.22 -15.94
C SER A 219 18.58 24.15 -16.90
N ILE A 220 18.93 24.27 -18.18
CA ILE A 220 18.64 23.28 -19.22
C ILE A 220 19.96 22.87 -19.85
N GLN A 221 20.09 21.58 -20.14
CA GLN A 221 21.21 21.02 -20.89
C GLN A 221 20.64 20.34 -22.13
N GLY A 222 20.97 20.86 -23.32
CA GLY A 222 20.48 20.32 -24.58
C GLY A 222 21.18 20.92 -25.79
N PRO A 223 20.76 20.59 -27.03
CA PRO A 223 21.51 20.90 -28.24
C PRO A 223 21.80 22.39 -28.46
N THR A 224 20.91 23.32 -28.04
CA THR A 224 21.19 24.77 -28.13
C THR A 224 21.70 25.37 -26.82
N TYR A 225 21.63 24.63 -25.71
CA TYR A 225 22.20 24.99 -24.41
C TYR A 225 23.14 23.89 -23.87
N PRO A 226 24.25 23.55 -24.56
CA PRO A 226 25.07 22.39 -24.20
C PRO A 226 25.76 22.53 -22.83
N PHE A 227 25.98 23.76 -22.37
CA PHE A 227 26.68 24.08 -21.12
C PHE A 227 25.81 24.92 -20.17
N GLY A 228 24.48 24.93 -20.36
CA GLY A 228 23.57 25.79 -19.61
C GLY A 228 23.48 27.23 -20.11
N TYR A 229 24.17 27.58 -21.19
CA TYR A 229 24.05 28.84 -21.90
C TYR A 229 23.87 28.59 -23.41
N SER A 230 23.22 29.54 -24.09
CA SER A 230 22.90 29.41 -25.52
C SER A 230 24.17 29.43 -26.37
N VAL A 231 24.33 28.43 -27.24
CA VAL A 231 25.41 28.34 -28.22
C VAL A 231 24.81 28.35 -29.63
N PRO A 232 25.25 29.26 -30.52
CA PRO A 232 24.76 29.30 -31.89
C PRO A 232 25.21 28.05 -32.67
N TYR A 233 24.27 27.41 -33.38
CA TYR A 233 24.50 26.21 -34.21
C TYR A 233 24.80 26.53 -35.68
N ASN A 234 24.71 27.81 -36.07
CA ASN A 234 25.08 28.23 -37.41
C ASN A 234 26.60 28.48 -37.47
N LEU A 235 27.34 27.45 -37.88
CA LEU A 235 28.81 27.46 -37.99
C LEU A 235 29.35 28.20 -39.23
N SER A 236 28.51 28.92 -39.99
CA SER A 236 28.93 29.56 -41.25
C SER A 236 29.93 30.73 -41.11
N ASN A 237 30.36 31.06 -39.89
CA ASN A 237 31.33 32.14 -39.61
C ASN A 237 32.46 31.74 -38.63
N ILE A 238 32.85 30.46 -38.58
CA ILE A 238 34.04 30.01 -37.81
C ILE A 238 35.05 29.36 -38.76
#